data_AF-F4BFQ2-F1
#
_entry.id   AF-F4BFQ2-F1
#
_cell.length_a   1.000
_cell.length_b   1.000
_cell.length_c   1.000
_cell.angle_alpha   90.00
_cell.angle_beta   90.00
_cell.angle_gamma   90.00
#
_symmetry.space_group_name_H-M   'P 1'
#
loop_
_entity.id
_entity.type
_entity.pdbx_description
1 polymer ?
#
loop_
_entity_poly.entity_id
_entity_poly.type
_entity_poly.pdbx_seq_one_letter_code
_entity_poly.pdbx_strand_id
1 'polypeptide(L)'
;MSFFHGVEVVDVTSGSRPITTVRSSVIGLIGTADSADASVFPLDTPVLIAGQDLEKIAALGTDGTLPSAMAGILASGVGAMVVVIRVAEDADPATQLTNIIGGVDVNTGIRTGISALLDAQAVVKLTPKILIVPNFSDEIGVVNALIPVANSLKAIVVAEAPSTTEADALTFAANFVSDRVYIVDPRVQVTKDGVETLVANSSYVAGHIVRIDHEYGWHYSPSNHVIYGINGTERAIEYDGTATCRANYLNENKVAAIIFDDGFRLWGNYSLAADNDKFQFLSVRRTADMINESIKLAHKWAVDRGITKTLLEDVVMSVNNYLRELTRQEKILGGKCWADPAANPASEIEQGRLVLDFDFTAVYPAQHIQFRSKLTNEYIEELFR
;
A
#
# COMPACT_ATOMS: atom_id res chain seq x y z
N MET A 1 8.51 -4.64 54.09
CA MET A 1 7.55 -5.68 53.66
C MET A 1 6.68 -6.00 54.87
N SER A 2 5.36 -5.83 54.76
CA SER A 2 4.44 -6.21 55.85
C SER A 2 4.32 -7.74 55.89
N PHE A 3 4.17 -8.29 57.10
CA PHE A 3 3.90 -9.70 57.32
C PHE A 3 2.57 -10.09 56.66
N PHE A 4 2.58 -11.13 55.84
CA PHE A 4 1.39 -11.70 55.20
C PHE A 4 1.30 -13.19 55.54
N HIS A 5 0.12 -13.66 55.97
CA HIS A 5 -0.14 -15.06 56.28
C HIS A 5 -1.28 -15.57 55.39
N GLY A 6 -0.92 -16.27 54.31
CA GLY A 6 -1.86 -16.81 53.32
C GLY A 6 -1.15 -17.23 52.04
N VAL A 7 -1.90 -17.74 51.06
CA VAL A 7 -1.40 -17.97 49.68
C VAL A 7 -1.90 -16.81 48.82
N GLU A 8 -0.97 -16.05 48.26
CA GLU A 8 -1.25 -14.98 47.29
C GLU A 8 -0.82 -15.47 45.90
N VAL A 9 -1.68 -15.28 44.92
CA VAL A 9 -1.31 -15.38 43.51
C VAL A 9 -1.09 -13.97 43.02
N VAL A 10 0.17 -13.63 42.75
CA VAL A 10 0.54 -12.37 42.09
C VAL A 10 0.68 -12.67 40.61
N ASP A 11 -0.09 -11.97 39.78
CA ASP A 11 0.10 -12.02 38.34
C ASP A 11 1.42 -11.33 37.96
N VAL A 12 2.47 -12.13 37.83
CA VAL A 12 3.79 -11.65 37.37
C VAL A 12 3.75 -11.54 35.85
N THR A 13 3.38 -10.38 35.34
CA THR A 13 3.51 -10.06 33.91
C THR A 13 4.92 -9.56 33.60
N SER A 14 5.92 -10.44 33.62
CA SER A 14 7.29 -10.15 33.19
C SER A 14 7.59 -10.84 31.85
N GLY A 15 8.19 -10.12 30.89
CA GLY A 15 8.62 -10.68 29.61
C GLY A 15 8.40 -9.74 28.42
N SER A 16 9.03 -10.07 27.29
CA SER A 16 8.88 -9.30 26.05
C SER A 16 7.43 -9.35 25.56
N ARG A 17 6.87 -8.20 25.22
CA ARG A 17 5.52 -8.09 24.66
C ARG A 17 5.53 -8.43 23.17
N PRO A 18 4.60 -9.24 22.65
CA PRO A 18 4.57 -9.55 21.24
C PRO A 18 4.17 -8.32 20.41
N ILE A 19 4.79 -8.17 19.24
CA ILE A 19 4.42 -7.16 18.24
C ILE A 19 3.44 -7.82 17.26
N THR A 20 2.28 -7.21 17.08
CA THR A 20 1.34 -7.59 16.02
C THR A 20 1.57 -6.70 14.80
N THR A 21 1.65 -7.32 13.63
CA THR A 21 1.79 -6.58 12.37
C THR A 21 0.54 -5.72 12.12
N VAL A 22 0.75 -4.48 11.69
CA VAL A 22 -0.34 -3.58 11.29
C VAL A 22 -1.12 -4.12 10.09
N ARG A 23 -2.36 -3.66 9.92
CA ARG A 23 -3.15 -4.02 8.73
C ARG A 23 -2.50 -3.40 7.49
N SER A 24 -2.12 -4.24 6.54
CA SER A 24 -1.41 -3.84 5.31
C SER A 24 -2.33 -3.29 4.21
N SER A 25 -3.61 -3.62 4.27
CA SER A 25 -4.51 -3.56 3.11
C SER A 25 -5.76 -2.72 3.38
N VAL A 26 -5.59 -1.58 4.07
CA VAL A 26 -6.65 -0.57 4.22
C VAL A 26 -6.57 0.38 3.03
N ILE A 27 -7.66 0.49 2.26
CA ILE A 27 -7.73 1.38 1.10
C ILE A 27 -8.25 2.75 1.56
N GLY A 28 -7.61 3.83 1.13
CA GLY A 28 -8.14 5.19 1.16
C GLY A 28 -8.68 5.53 -0.21
N LEU A 29 -9.99 5.70 -0.32
CA LEU A 29 -10.71 5.96 -1.57
C LEU A 29 -11.31 7.36 -1.53
N ILE A 30 -10.96 8.20 -2.49
CA ILE A 30 -11.51 9.55 -2.66
C ILE A 30 -12.25 9.61 -4.00
N GLY A 31 -13.41 10.26 -4.02
CA GLY A 31 -14.20 10.42 -5.23
C GLY A 31 -15.53 11.14 -5.00
N THR A 32 -16.31 11.27 -6.07
CA THR A 32 -17.65 11.85 -6.05
C THR A 32 -18.71 10.78 -5.88
N ALA A 33 -19.85 11.15 -5.29
CA ALA A 33 -21.04 10.33 -5.22
C ALA A 33 -22.26 11.19 -4.84
N ASP A 34 -22.87 11.86 -5.81
CA ASP A 34 -23.98 12.79 -5.54
C ASP A 34 -25.22 12.12 -4.97
N SER A 35 -25.54 10.91 -5.42
CA SER A 35 -26.66 10.11 -4.92
C SER A 35 -26.36 9.34 -3.62
N ALA A 36 -25.17 9.50 -3.02
CA ALA A 36 -24.88 8.89 -1.72
C ALA A 36 -25.72 9.52 -0.59
N ASP A 37 -26.13 8.71 0.38
CA ASP A 37 -26.78 9.16 1.60
C ASP A 37 -25.82 10.07 2.38
N ALA A 38 -26.10 11.37 2.40
CA ALA A 38 -25.27 12.38 3.04
C ALA A 38 -25.17 12.22 4.57
N SER A 39 -26.09 11.47 5.20
CA SER A 39 -26.00 11.15 6.64
C SER A 39 -24.99 10.04 6.91
N VAL A 40 -24.80 9.12 5.95
CA VAL A 40 -23.84 8.01 6.03
C VAL A 40 -22.47 8.44 5.50
N PHE A 41 -22.45 9.18 4.39
CA PHE A 41 -21.26 9.73 3.76
C PHE A 41 -21.34 11.26 3.70
N PRO A 42 -21.09 11.96 4.82
CA PRO A 42 -20.90 13.40 4.81
C PRO A 42 -19.71 13.78 3.94
N LEU A 43 -19.76 14.97 3.35
CA LEU A 43 -18.65 15.51 2.57
C LEU A 43 -17.38 15.62 3.43
N ASP A 44 -16.24 15.34 2.80
CA ASP A 44 -14.90 15.53 3.35
C ASP A 44 -14.62 14.82 4.69
N THR A 45 -15.45 13.84 5.03
CA THR A 45 -15.37 13.12 6.30
C THR A 45 -14.97 11.66 6.07
N PRO A 46 -13.94 11.13 6.75
CA PRO A 46 -13.58 9.71 6.67
C PRO A 46 -14.70 8.79 7.15
N VAL A 47 -15.17 7.91 6.26
CA VAL A 47 -16.18 6.89 6.57
C VAL A 47 -15.62 5.51 6.25
N LEU A 48 -15.75 4.57 7.19
CA LEU A 48 -15.28 3.19 7.00
C LEU A 48 -16.39 2.31 6.43
N ILE A 49 -16.08 1.65 5.32
CA ILE A 49 -16.78 0.47 4.81
C ILE A 49 -15.93 -0.76 5.18
N ALA A 50 -16.50 -1.65 6.00
CA ALA A 50 -15.78 -2.80 6.54
C ALA A 50 -16.12 -4.08 5.78
N GLY A 51 -15.18 -4.56 4.95
CA GLY A 51 -15.37 -5.79 4.18
C GLY A 51 -16.41 -5.63 3.09
N GLN A 52 -17.51 -6.40 3.19
CA GLN A 52 -18.64 -6.37 2.26
C GLN A 52 -19.90 -5.82 2.95
N ASP A 53 -19.77 -4.70 3.66
CA ASP A 53 -20.89 -4.01 4.29
C ASP A 53 -21.88 -3.49 3.22
N LEU A 54 -22.81 -4.34 2.82
CA LEU A 54 -23.72 -4.11 1.69
C LEU A 54 -24.61 -2.89 1.90
N GLU A 55 -24.98 -2.59 3.15
CA GLU A 55 -25.82 -1.45 3.48
C GLU A 55 -25.07 -0.14 3.21
N LYS A 56 -23.82 -0.02 3.68
CA LYS A 56 -23.01 1.16 3.40
C LYS A 56 -22.63 1.28 1.92
N ILE A 57 -22.41 0.15 1.25
CA ILE A 57 -22.11 0.17 -0.18
C ILE A 57 -23.32 0.66 -0.97
N ALA A 58 -24.53 0.19 -0.64
CA ALA A 58 -25.76 0.68 -1.25
C ALA A 58 -25.99 2.18 -0.95
N ALA A 59 -25.60 2.65 0.24
CA ALA A 59 -25.68 4.06 0.63
C ALA A 59 -24.71 4.97 -0.13
N LEU A 60 -23.75 4.45 -0.92
CA LEU A 60 -22.96 5.26 -1.86
C LEU A 60 -23.76 5.72 -3.09
N GLY A 61 -24.95 5.15 -3.33
CA GLY A 61 -25.74 5.45 -4.51
C GLY A 61 -25.15 4.85 -5.79
N THR A 62 -25.52 5.40 -6.94
CA THR A 62 -25.18 4.88 -8.27
C THR A 62 -24.35 5.83 -9.12
N ASP A 63 -24.28 7.10 -8.72
CA ASP A 63 -23.66 8.19 -9.48
C ASP A 63 -22.27 8.54 -8.92
N GLY A 64 -21.51 9.29 -9.72
CA GLY A 64 -20.13 9.65 -9.39
C GLY A 64 -19.15 8.49 -9.53
N THR A 65 -17.97 8.65 -8.95
CA THR A 65 -16.85 7.70 -9.11
C THR A 65 -16.79 6.63 -8.02
N LEU A 66 -17.29 6.92 -6.80
CA LEU A 66 -17.16 6.01 -5.65
C LEU A 66 -17.90 4.68 -5.80
N PRO A 67 -19.15 4.60 -6.29
CA PRO A 67 -19.84 3.32 -6.43
C PRO A 67 -19.11 2.36 -7.39
N SER A 68 -18.65 2.89 -8.53
CA SER A 68 -17.90 2.11 -9.51
C SER A 68 -16.53 1.67 -8.96
N ALA A 69 -15.85 2.53 -8.20
CA ALA A 69 -14.59 2.20 -7.57
C ALA A 69 -14.75 1.10 -6.50
N MET A 70 -15.81 1.18 -5.69
CA MET A 70 -16.08 0.16 -4.67
C MET A 70 -16.38 -1.20 -5.31
N ALA A 71 -17.14 -1.22 -6.42
CA ALA A 71 -17.35 -2.43 -7.20
C ALA A 71 -16.02 -3.02 -7.74
N GLY A 72 -15.12 -2.18 -8.25
CA GLY A 72 -13.80 -2.61 -8.72
C GLY A 72 -12.91 -3.19 -7.62
N ILE A 73 -12.94 -2.62 -6.41
CA ILE A 73 -12.22 -3.18 -5.25
C ILE A 73 -12.75 -4.58 -4.90
N LEU A 74 -14.08 -4.73 -4.85
CA LEU A 74 -14.74 -5.97 -4.48
C LEU A 74 -14.69 -7.06 -5.56
N ALA A 75 -14.42 -6.68 -6.81
CA ALA A 75 -14.24 -7.62 -7.91
C ALA A 75 -13.09 -8.62 -7.66
N SER A 76 -12.15 -8.27 -6.76
CA SER A 76 -11.11 -9.17 -6.28
C SER A 76 -11.65 -10.40 -5.53
N GLY A 77 -12.90 -10.37 -5.06
CA GLY A 77 -13.53 -11.46 -4.30
C GLY A 77 -13.15 -11.51 -2.82
N VAL A 78 -12.31 -10.58 -2.34
CA VAL A 78 -11.90 -10.48 -0.93
C VAL A 78 -12.50 -9.21 -0.32
N GLY A 79 -13.04 -9.33 0.90
CA GLY A 79 -13.52 -8.17 1.64
C GLY A 79 -12.37 -7.23 2.01
N ALA A 80 -12.49 -5.95 1.67
CA ALA A 80 -11.49 -4.92 1.94
C ALA A 80 -11.95 -3.95 3.03
N MET A 81 -11.02 -3.39 3.80
CA MET A 81 -11.31 -2.24 4.66
C MET A 81 -11.10 -0.97 3.84
N VAL A 82 -12.17 -0.21 3.60
CA VAL A 82 -12.12 0.99 2.73
C VAL A 82 -12.53 2.21 3.53
N VAL A 83 -11.62 3.17 3.65
CA VAL A 83 -11.89 4.51 4.17
C VAL A 83 -12.26 5.38 2.97
N VAL A 84 -13.53 5.75 2.90
CA VAL A 84 -14.10 6.58 1.83
C VAL A 84 -14.10 8.04 2.27
N ILE A 85 -13.64 8.92 1.38
CA ILE A 85 -13.84 10.37 1.44
C ILE A 85 -14.70 10.75 0.24
N ARG A 86 -15.93 11.17 0.51
CA ARG A 86 -16.82 11.75 -0.50
C ARG A 86 -16.50 13.23 -0.64
N VAL A 87 -16.20 13.68 -1.85
CA VAL A 87 -16.09 15.11 -2.17
C VAL A 87 -17.30 15.57 -2.97
N ALA A 88 -17.55 16.88 -2.99
CA ALA A 88 -18.62 17.45 -3.78
C ALA A 88 -18.33 17.30 -5.29
N GLU A 89 -19.35 16.92 -6.06
CA GLU A 89 -19.29 16.93 -7.51
C GLU A 89 -19.50 18.36 -8.04
N ASP A 90 -18.75 18.72 -9.08
CA ASP A 90 -18.90 19.99 -9.77
C ASP A 90 -18.77 19.79 -11.28
N ALA A 91 -19.58 20.54 -12.04
CA ALA A 91 -19.57 20.49 -13.51
C ALA A 91 -18.33 21.17 -14.11
N ASP A 92 -17.71 22.11 -13.39
CA ASP A 92 -16.44 22.73 -13.78
C ASP A 92 -15.26 21.82 -13.39
N PRO A 93 -14.47 21.31 -14.36
CA PRO A 93 -13.33 20.43 -14.07
C PRO A 93 -12.30 21.04 -13.11
N ALA A 94 -12.06 22.36 -13.17
CA ALA A 94 -11.08 23.01 -12.30
C ALA A 94 -11.56 23.05 -10.84
N THR A 95 -12.85 23.35 -10.63
CA THR A 95 -13.49 23.29 -9.32
C THR A 95 -13.54 21.85 -8.80
N GLN A 96 -13.86 20.89 -9.67
CA GLN A 96 -13.86 19.47 -9.30
C GLN A 96 -12.47 19.00 -8.82
N LEU A 97 -11.40 19.37 -9.52
CA LEU A 97 -10.03 19.05 -9.10
C LEU A 97 -9.65 19.73 -7.78
N THR A 98 -10.14 20.95 -7.56
CA THR A 98 -9.95 21.65 -6.28
C THR A 98 -10.64 20.92 -5.13
N ASN A 99 -11.86 20.40 -5.34
CA ASN A 99 -12.58 19.60 -4.35
C ASN A 99 -11.85 18.27 -4.04
N ILE A 100 -11.31 17.61 -5.07
CA ILE A 100 -10.55 16.36 -4.93
C ILE A 100 -9.24 16.57 -4.17
N ILE A 101 -8.44 17.56 -4.56
CA ILE A 101 -7.17 17.90 -3.90
C ILE A 101 -7.46 18.33 -2.46
N GLY A 102 -8.46 19.19 -2.30
CA GLY A 102 -8.87 19.75 -1.02
C GLY A 102 -7.76 20.57 -0.36
N GLY A 103 -7.82 20.66 0.96
CA GLY A 103 -6.88 21.43 1.76
C GLY A 103 -7.35 21.52 3.19
N VAL A 104 -7.25 22.71 3.78
CA VAL A 104 -7.87 23.03 5.06
C VAL A 104 -8.91 24.10 4.81
N ASP A 105 -10.16 23.80 5.15
CA ASP A 105 -11.23 24.79 5.09
C ASP A 105 -10.96 25.88 6.14
N VAL A 106 -10.92 27.14 5.68
CA VAL A 106 -10.52 28.28 6.53
C VAL A 106 -11.54 28.64 7.61
N ASN A 107 -12.80 28.23 7.44
CA ASN A 107 -13.89 28.58 8.35
C ASN A 107 -14.08 27.52 9.44
N THR A 108 -13.88 26.26 9.10
CA THR A 108 -14.10 25.09 9.97
C THR A 108 -12.80 24.50 10.52
N GLY A 109 -11.66 24.74 9.85
CA GLY A 109 -10.37 24.13 10.15
C GLY A 109 -10.29 22.64 9.80
N ILE A 110 -11.31 22.09 9.13
CA ILE A 110 -11.38 20.68 8.75
C ILE A 110 -10.56 20.45 7.48
N ARG A 111 -9.89 19.30 7.40
CA ARG A 111 -9.20 18.89 6.18
C ARG A 111 -10.21 18.35 5.17
N THR A 112 -10.08 18.76 3.92
CA THR A 112 -10.95 18.35 2.81
C THR A 112 -10.20 17.55 1.76
N GLY A 113 -10.94 16.85 0.89
CA GLY A 113 -10.40 16.06 -0.22
C GLY A 113 -9.34 15.04 0.22
N ILE A 114 -8.22 14.99 -0.52
CA ILE A 114 -7.08 14.11 -0.22
C ILE A 114 -6.52 14.34 1.20
N SER A 115 -6.51 15.58 1.67
CA SER A 115 -5.97 15.91 3.01
C SER A 115 -6.78 15.27 4.14
N ALA A 116 -8.08 15.03 3.95
CA ALA A 116 -8.96 14.41 4.94
C ALA A 116 -8.55 12.97 5.31
N LEU A 117 -7.82 12.27 4.44
CA LEU A 117 -7.28 10.93 4.73
C LEU A 117 -6.36 10.91 5.95
N LEU A 118 -5.69 12.04 6.26
CA LEU A 118 -4.84 12.15 7.44
C LEU A 118 -5.60 12.00 8.76
N ASP A 119 -6.91 12.25 8.73
CA ASP A 119 -7.78 12.20 9.92
C ASP A 119 -8.41 10.82 10.12
N ALA A 120 -8.24 9.89 9.18
CA ALA A 120 -8.82 8.55 9.21
C ALA A 120 -8.50 7.77 10.51
N GLN A 121 -7.26 7.84 11.00
CA GLN A 121 -6.89 7.16 12.25
C GLN A 121 -7.62 7.73 13.47
N ALA A 122 -7.92 9.04 13.47
CA ALA A 122 -8.63 9.69 14.56
C ALA A 122 -10.14 9.40 14.49
N VAL A 123 -10.72 9.43 13.29
CA VAL A 123 -12.16 9.27 13.06
C VAL A 123 -12.58 7.80 13.07
N VAL A 124 -12.02 7.00 12.16
CA VAL A 124 -12.44 5.60 11.92
C VAL A 124 -11.49 4.56 12.52
N LYS A 125 -10.46 5.00 13.26
CA LYS A 125 -9.48 4.14 13.97
C LYS A 125 -8.62 3.27 13.07
N LEU A 126 -8.59 3.56 11.77
CA LEU A 126 -7.78 2.86 10.77
C LEU A 126 -6.96 3.85 9.96
N THR A 127 -5.73 3.47 9.63
CA THR A 127 -4.83 4.23 8.77
C THR A 127 -4.79 3.61 7.38
N PRO A 128 -5.21 4.33 6.32
CA PRO A 128 -5.06 3.88 4.94
C PRO A 128 -3.61 3.57 4.56
N LYS A 129 -3.41 2.52 3.76
CA LYS A 129 -2.12 2.04 3.25
C LYS A 129 -2.03 1.98 1.74
N ILE A 130 -3.17 2.01 1.05
CA ILE A 130 -3.27 2.07 -0.40
C ILE A 130 -4.20 3.24 -0.73
N LEU A 131 -3.69 4.28 -1.38
CA LEU A 131 -4.46 5.48 -1.71
C LEU A 131 -4.82 5.46 -3.19
N ILE A 132 -6.10 5.68 -3.50
CA ILE A 132 -6.61 5.75 -4.87
C ILE A 132 -7.58 6.92 -5.02
N VAL A 133 -7.53 7.55 -6.19
CA VAL A 133 -8.48 8.60 -6.60
C VAL A 133 -8.97 8.28 -8.01
N PRO A 134 -9.89 7.32 -8.14
CA PRO A 134 -10.32 6.79 -9.43
C PRO A 134 -10.86 7.87 -10.37
N ASN A 135 -10.43 7.85 -11.64
CA ASN A 135 -10.76 8.83 -12.70
C ASN A 135 -10.18 10.25 -12.54
N PHE A 136 -9.44 10.54 -11.46
CA PHE A 136 -8.80 11.84 -11.27
C PHE A 136 -7.29 11.73 -11.07
N SER A 137 -6.75 10.51 -10.92
CA SER A 137 -5.33 10.27 -10.66
C SER A 137 -4.45 10.31 -11.92
N ASP A 138 -5.05 10.53 -13.10
CA ASP A 138 -4.40 10.90 -14.36
C ASP A 138 -4.06 12.40 -14.43
N GLU A 139 -4.47 13.19 -13.42
CA GLU A 139 -4.09 14.60 -13.28
C GLU A 139 -2.85 14.77 -12.40
N ILE A 140 -1.86 15.51 -12.92
CA ILE A 140 -0.55 15.69 -12.24
C ILE A 140 -0.72 16.32 -10.85
N GLY A 141 -1.64 17.29 -10.72
CA GLY A 141 -1.91 17.96 -9.46
C GLY A 141 -2.43 17.02 -8.36
N VAL A 142 -3.21 16.01 -8.73
CA VAL A 142 -3.80 15.04 -7.80
C VAL A 142 -2.72 14.09 -7.26
N VAL A 143 -1.85 13.55 -8.14
CA VAL A 143 -0.74 12.69 -7.70
C VAL A 143 0.24 13.46 -6.81
N ASN A 144 0.57 14.71 -7.17
CA ASN A 144 1.43 15.56 -6.34
C ASN A 144 0.84 15.87 -4.96
N ALA A 145 -0.49 16.00 -4.84
CA ALA A 145 -1.17 16.14 -3.56
C ALA A 145 -1.18 14.84 -2.74
N LEU A 146 -1.22 13.67 -3.40
CA LEU A 146 -1.19 12.37 -2.73
C LEU A 146 0.18 12.03 -2.13
N ILE A 147 1.30 12.42 -2.77
CA ILE A 147 2.66 12.11 -2.30
C ILE A 147 2.91 12.51 -0.82
N PRO A 148 2.68 13.75 -0.37
CA PRO A 148 2.92 14.14 1.02
C PRO A 148 1.98 13.41 2.00
N VAL A 149 0.74 13.13 1.60
CA VAL A 149 -0.21 12.34 2.40
C VAL A 149 0.28 10.90 2.53
N ALA A 150 0.70 10.27 1.44
CA ALA A 150 1.26 8.92 1.43
C ALA A 150 2.52 8.81 2.30
N ASN A 151 3.40 9.81 2.27
CA ASN A 151 4.58 9.89 3.12
C ASN A 151 4.25 9.95 4.61
N SER A 152 3.19 10.67 4.97
CA SER A 152 2.70 10.84 6.34
C SER A 152 2.01 9.58 6.84
N LEU A 153 1.19 8.96 6.00
CA LEU A 153 0.43 7.75 6.33
C LEU A 153 1.24 6.45 6.21
N LYS A 154 2.46 6.51 5.65
CA LYS A 154 3.22 5.32 5.24
C LYS A 154 2.39 4.42 4.31
N ALA A 155 1.80 5.05 3.31
CA ALA A 155 0.96 4.41 2.30
C ALA A 155 1.64 4.43 0.92
N ILE A 156 1.10 3.63 0.01
CA ILE A 156 1.38 3.73 -1.43
C ILE A 156 0.22 4.43 -2.14
N VAL A 157 0.49 5.04 -3.27
CA VAL A 157 -0.48 5.63 -4.19
C VAL A 157 -0.55 4.75 -5.42
N VAL A 158 -1.75 4.28 -5.75
CA VAL A 158 -1.99 3.62 -7.04
C VAL A 158 -2.66 4.65 -7.94
N ALA A 159 -1.89 5.16 -8.90
CA ALA A 159 -2.31 6.21 -9.81
C ALA A 159 -2.49 5.68 -11.24
N GLU A 160 -3.36 6.35 -11.98
CA GLU A 160 -3.70 6.00 -13.35
C GLU A 160 -2.83 6.79 -14.32
N ALA A 161 -2.31 6.13 -15.35
CA ALA A 161 -1.82 6.84 -16.51
C ALA A 161 -3.00 7.38 -17.35
N PRO A 162 -2.78 8.41 -18.20
CA PRO A 162 -3.82 8.99 -19.07
C PRO A 162 -4.48 8.00 -20.04
N SER A 163 -3.90 6.80 -20.24
CA SER A 163 -4.47 5.71 -21.04
C SER A 163 -4.55 5.99 -22.57
N THR A 164 -4.09 7.16 -23.04
CA THR A 164 -4.12 7.57 -24.45
C THR A 164 -3.04 6.90 -25.30
N THR A 165 -1.76 7.09 -24.96
CA THR A 165 -0.61 6.50 -25.64
C THR A 165 0.47 6.14 -24.62
N GLU A 166 1.39 5.24 -24.98
CA GLU A 166 2.53 4.92 -24.12
C GLU A 166 3.43 6.13 -23.90
N ALA A 167 3.59 6.98 -24.92
CA ALA A 167 4.36 8.21 -24.80
C ALA A 167 3.75 9.15 -23.75
N ASP A 168 2.42 9.24 -23.70
CA ASP A 168 1.73 10.03 -22.68
C ASP A 168 1.85 9.41 -21.29
N ALA A 169 1.77 8.08 -21.17
CA ALA A 169 1.98 7.37 -19.91
C ALA A 169 3.40 7.60 -19.35
N LEU A 170 4.42 7.53 -20.21
CA LEU A 170 5.81 7.81 -19.86
C LEU A 170 6.01 9.27 -19.48
N THR A 171 5.46 10.20 -20.27
CA THR A 171 5.56 11.64 -20.00
C THR A 171 4.88 11.98 -18.68
N PHE A 172 3.72 11.38 -18.40
CA PHE A 172 3.03 11.53 -17.14
C PHE A 172 3.88 11.04 -15.96
N ALA A 173 4.40 9.80 -16.04
CA ALA A 173 5.24 9.21 -14.99
C ALA A 173 6.51 10.01 -14.70
N ALA A 174 7.13 10.62 -15.73
CA ALA A 174 8.34 11.43 -15.60
C ALA A 174 8.15 12.71 -14.75
N ASN A 175 6.92 13.12 -14.44
CA ASN A 175 6.65 14.26 -13.56
C ASN A 175 6.91 13.97 -12.08
N PHE A 176 7.12 12.72 -11.70
CA PHE A 176 7.18 12.31 -10.30
C PHE A 176 8.45 11.54 -9.98
N VAL A 177 8.97 11.78 -8.77
CA VAL A 177 10.00 10.94 -8.17
C VAL A 177 9.54 10.59 -6.75
N SER A 178 8.97 9.39 -6.61
CA SER A 178 8.53 8.85 -5.33
C SER A 178 8.45 7.34 -5.36
N ASP A 179 9.12 6.74 -4.39
CA ASP A 179 9.04 5.35 -3.96
C ASP A 179 7.66 4.87 -3.49
N ARG A 180 6.68 5.78 -3.35
CA ARG A 180 5.32 5.49 -2.92
C ARG A 180 4.32 5.54 -4.05
N VAL A 181 4.68 6.07 -5.22
CA VAL A 181 3.77 6.16 -6.36
C VAL A 181 3.96 4.94 -7.25
N TYR A 182 2.86 4.28 -7.55
CA TYR A 182 2.75 3.14 -8.45
C TYR A 182 1.76 3.50 -9.55
N ILE A 183 2.26 3.75 -10.75
CA ILE A 183 1.43 4.12 -11.91
C ILE A 183 1.07 2.86 -12.68
N VAL A 184 -0.21 2.75 -13.05
CA VAL A 184 -0.73 1.66 -13.86
C VAL A 184 -1.37 2.18 -15.14
N ASP A 185 -1.06 1.52 -16.24
CA ASP A 185 -1.57 1.79 -17.58
C ASP A 185 -2.03 0.48 -18.24
N PRO A 186 -3.15 0.44 -18.99
CA PRO A 186 -4.16 1.48 -19.24
C PRO A 186 -5.41 1.29 -18.36
N ARG A 187 -6.49 2.04 -18.63
CA ARG A 187 -7.83 1.80 -18.04
C ARG A 187 -8.36 0.41 -18.40
N VAL A 188 -9.31 -0.09 -17.63
CA VAL A 188 -9.88 -1.45 -17.79
C VAL A 188 -11.30 -1.41 -18.34
N GLN A 189 -11.67 -2.45 -19.07
CA GLN A 189 -13.02 -2.66 -19.58
C GLN A 189 -13.76 -3.65 -18.70
N VAL A 190 -15.00 -3.33 -18.35
CA VAL A 190 -15.88 -4.15 -17.51
C VAL A 190 -17.30 -4.13 -18.03
N THR A 191 -18.12 -5.12 -17.68
CA THR A 191 -19.56 -5.08 -17.93
C THR A 191 -20.26 -4.36 -16.78
N LYS A 192 -20.82 -3.18 -17.06
CA LYS A 192 -21.70 -2.45 -16.15
C LYS A 192 -23.09 -2.38 -16.78
N ASP A 193 -24.11 -2.84 -16.05
CA ASP A 193 -25.51 -2.85 -16.51
C ASP A 193 -25.73 -3.51 -17.89
N GLY A 194 -24.95 -4.57 -18.18
CA GLY A 194 -24.99 -5.31 -19.44
C GLY A 194 -24.24 -4.65 -20.60
N VAL A 195 -23.52 -3.55 -20.37
CA VAL A 195 -22.76 -2.80 -21.37
C VAL A 195 -21.28 -2.77 -21.03
N GLU A 196 -20.41 -2.95 -22.03
CA GLU A 196 -18.97 -2.76 -21.85
C GLU A 196 -18.66 -1.29 -21.60
N THR A 197 -18.02 -1.01 -20.47
CA THR A 197 -17.71 0.32 -19.98
C THR A 197 -16.23 0.40 -19.59
N LEU A 198 -15.58 1.49 -19.96
CA LEU A 198 -14.23 1.82 -19.51
C LEU A 198 -14.27 2.44 -18.12
N VAL A 199 -13.43 1.93 -17.22
CA VAL A 199 -13.34 2.41 -15.84
C VAL A 199 -11.89 2.52 -15.39
N ALA A 200 -11.66 3.34 -14.37
CA ALA A 200 -10.38 3.50 -13.69
C ALA A 200 -9.76 2.17 -13.26
N ASN A 201 -8.50 1.93 -13.64
CA ASN A 201 -7.79 0.71 -13.26
C ASN A 201 -7.38 0.69 -11.77
N SER A 202 -7.25 1.87 -11.15
CA SER A 202 -6.72 2.04 -9.79
C SER A 202 -7.53 1.27 -8.74
N SER A 203 -8.86 1.24 -8.89
CA SER A 203 -9.76 0.50 -8.00
C SER A 203 -9.58 -1.03 -8.08
N TYR A 204 -9.44 -1.58 -9.29
CA TYR A 204 -9.19 -3.01 -9.53
C TYR A 204 -7.80 -3.41 -9.05
N VAL A 205 -6.79 -2.56 -9.28
CA VAL A 205 -5.43 -2.80 -8.80
C VAL A 205 -5.36 -2.74 -7.27
N ALA A 206 -6.06 -1.81 -6.64
CA ALA A 206 -6.11 -1.74 -5.18
C ALA A 206 -6.78 -2.99 -4.58
N GLY A 207 -7.92 -3.42 -5.12
CA GLY A 207 -8.56 -4.69 -4.74
C GLY A 207 -7.66 -5.90 -4.98
N HIS A 208 -6.94 -5.91 -6.10
CA HIS A 208 -5.94 -6.93 -6.42
C HIS A 208 -4.82 -6.99 -5.39
N ILE A 209 -4.25 -5.85 -4.99
CA ILE A 209 -3.22 -5.79 -3.93
C ILE A 209 -3.77 -6.33 -2.60
N VAL A 210 -5.01 -5.99 -2.23
CA VAL A 210 -5.67 -6.54 -1.01
C VAL A 210 -5.73 -8.06 -1.08
N ARG A 211 -6.10 -8.62 -2.24
CA ARG A 211 -6.15 -10.07 -2.43
C ARG A 211 -4.77 -10.71 -2.35
N ILE A 212 -3.75 -10.15 -2.98
CA ILE A 212 -2.37 -10.66 -2.91
C ILE A 212 -1.86 -10.62 -1.47
N ASP A 213 -2.15 -9.57 -0.72
CA ASP A 213 -1.79 -9.50 0.70
C ASP A 213 -2.47 -10.58 1.55
N HIS A 214 -3.70 -10.95 1.19
CA HIS A 214 -4.47 -11.99 1.89
C HIS A 214 -3.98 -13.41 1.53
N GLU A 215 -3.74 -13.67 0.25
CA GLU A 215 -3.36 -15.00 -0.24
C GLU A 215 -1.88 -15.33 -0.02
N TYR A 216 -0.99 -14.36 -0.24
CA TYR A 216 0.47 -14.56 -0.22
C TYR A 216 1.16 -13.74 0.88
N GLY A 217 0.66 -12.54 1.16
CA GLY A 217 1.20 -11.63 2.16
C GLY A 217 1.73 -10.32 1.56
N TRP A 218 1.74 -9.28 2.38
CA TRP A 218 2.12 -7.91 1.98
C TRP A 218 3.55 -7.70 1.46
N HIS A 219 4.41 -8.70 1.65
CA HIS A 219 5.80 -8.70 1.16
C HIS A 219 5.90 -9.22 -0.28
N TYR A 220 4.84 -9.83 -0.81
CA TYR A 220 4.79 -10.24 -2.21
C TYR A 220 4.58 -9.04 -3.13
N SER A 221 5.17 -9.13 -4.32
CA SER A 221 4.88 -8.22 -5.42
C SER A 221 3.50 -8.52 -5.98
N PRO A 222 2.64 -7.51 -6.26
CA PRO A 222 1.35 -7.74 -6.88
C PRO A 222 1.45 -8.09 -8.38
N SER A 223 2.63 -7.91 -8.99
CA SER A 223 2.91 -8.27 -10.39
C SER A 223 2.85 -9.78 -10.65
N ASN A 224 2.51 -10.15 -11.89
CA ASN A 224 2.36 -11.52 -12.40
C ASN A 224 1.22 -12.34 -11.74
N HIS A 225 0.17 -11.66 -11.32
CA HIS A 225 -1.06 -12.29 -10.84
C HIS A 225 -2.25 -11.79 -11.66
N VAL A 226 -3.22 -12.68 -11.90
CA VAL A 226 -4.44 -12.38 -12.65
C VAL A 226 -5.30 -11.36 -11.88
N ILE A 227 -5.73 -10.30 -12.54
CA ILE A 227 -6.69 -9.32 -12.02
C ILE A 227 -8.09 -9.85 -12.30
N TYR A 228 -8.94 -9.90 -11.27
CA TYR A 228 -10.31 -10.40 -11.39
C TYR A 228 -11.31 -9.29 -11.76
N GLY A 229 -12.39 -9.69 -12.41
CA GLY A 229 -13.53 -8.83 -12.74
C GLY A 229 -13.30 -7.81 -13.85
N ILE A 230 -12.24 -7.99 -14.65
CA ILE A 230 -12.02 -7.21 -15.87
C ILE A 230 -12.20 -8.08 -17.11
N ASN A 231 -12.75 -7.49 -18.16
CA ASN A 231 -13.02 -8.15 -19.44
C ASN A 231 -11.97 -7.78 -20.50
N GLY A 232 -11.26 -6.68 -20.29
CA GLY A 232 -10.41 -6.06 -21.29
C GLY A 232 -9.61 -4.90 -20.72
N THR A 233 -8.77 -4.33 -21.57
CA THR A 233 -8.05 -3.09 -21.33
C THR A 233 -8.42 -2.09 -22.43
N GLU A 234 -8.37 -0.79 -22.14
CA GLU A 234 -8.63 0.24 -23.14
C GLU A 234 -7.69 0.13 -24.34
N ARG A 235 -6.42 -0.12 -24.05
CA ARG A 235 -5.39 -0.42 -25.03
C ARG A 235 -4.84 -1.81 -24.80
N ALA A 236 -4.72 -2.59 -25.87
CA ALA A 236 -3.97 -3.83 -25.83
C ALA A 236 -2.48 -3.48 -25.64
N ILE A 237 -1.88 -3.96 -24.55
CA ILE A 237 -0.43 -3.88 -24.33
C ILE A 237 0.18 -5.22 -24.74
N GLU A 238 1.06 -5.17 -25.73
CA GLU A 238 1.76 -6.34 -26.24
C GLU A 238 2.77 -6.86 -25.20
N TYR A 239 2.70 -8.17 -24.95
CA TYR A 239 3.70 -8.93 -24.21
C TYR A 239 3.97 -10.24 -24.95
N ASP A 240 5.18 -10.37 -25.51
CA ASP A 240 5.63 -11.54 -26.25
C ASP A 240 6.83 -12.24 -25.58
N GLY A 241 7.20 -11.81 -24.37
CA GLY A 241 8.37 -12.29 -23.62
C GLY A 241 9.71 -11.74 -24.11
N THR A 242 9.74 -10.87 -25.11
CA THR A 242 10.96 -10.21 -25.60
C THR A 242 11.22 -8.88 -24.88
N ALA A 243 12.47 -8.42 -24.92
CA ALA A 243 12.85 -7.12 -24.37
C ALA A 243 12.26 -5.92 -25.16
N THR A 244 11.76 -6.16 -26.38
CA THR A 244 11.24 -5.11 -27.27
C THR A 244 9.73 -4.92 -27.17
N CYS A 245 9.01 -5.76 -26.41
CA CYS A 245 7.57 -5.62 -26.28
C CYS A 245 7.16 -4.33 -25.55
N ARG A 246 5.95 -3.87 -25.85
CA ARG A 246 5.36 -2.65 -25.27
C ARG A 246 5.27 -2.73 -23.74
N ALA A 247 4.92 -3.89 -23.19
CA ALA A 247 4.92 -4.11 -21.75
C ALA A 247 6.30 -3.90 -21.12
N ASN A 248 7.39 -4.32 -21.79
CA ASN A 248 8.75 -4.09 -21.30
C ASN A 248 9.13 -2.61 -21.38
N TYR A 249 8.77 -1.93 -22.46
CA TYR A 249 8.99 -0.49 -22.63
C TYR A 249 8.30 0.37 -21.57
N LEU A 250 7.07 0.03 -21.17
CA LEU A 250 6.40 0.70 -20.05
C LEU A 250 7.13 0.43 -18.72
N ASN A 251 7.50 -0.83 -18.47
CA ASN A 251 8.10 -1.26 -17.20
C ASN A 251 9.50 -0.71 -16.95
N GLU A 252 10.36 -0.61 -17.98
CA GLU A 252 11.68 0.02 -17.83
C GLU A 252 11.56 1.51 -17.46
N ASN A 253 10.44 2.14 -17.82
CA ASN A 253 10.08 3.51 -17.45
C ASN A 253 9.17 3.57 -16.19
N LYS A 254 9.14 2.49 -15.40
CA LYS A 254 8.43 2.39 -14.10
C LYS A 254 6.91 2.59 -14.20
N VAL A 255 6.33 2.32 -15.36
CA VAL A 255 4.87 2.24 -15.56
C VAL A 255 4.47 0.77 -15.58
N ALA A 256 3.63 0.35 -14.63
CA ALA A 256 3.10 -1.00 -14.64
C ALA A 256 2.02 -1.15 -15.72
N ALA A 257 2.05 -2.27 -16.42
CA ALA A 257 1.11 -2.60 -17.48
C ALA A 257 0.05 -3.59 -17.00
N ILE A 258 -1.09 -3.64 -17.70
CA ILE A 258 -2.01 -4.78 -17.65
C ILE A 258 -1.89 -5.53 -18.97
N ILE A 259 -1.37 -6.77 -18.90
CA ILE A 259 -1.13 -7.62 -20.07
C ILE A 259 -2.15 -8.75 -20.10
N PHE A 260 -2.31 -9.39 -21.26
CA PHE A 260 -3.05 -10.65 -21.37
C PHE A 260 -2.07 -11.81 -21.58
N ASP A 261 -1.95 -12.68 -20.59
CA ASP A 261 -1.14 -13.91 -20.61
C ASP A 261 -1.82 -14.97 -19.73
N ASP A 262 -2.61 -15.84 -20.35
CA ASP A 262 -3.51 -16.78 -19.66
C ASP A 262 -4.43 -16.06 -18.63
N GLY A 263 -5.01 -14.95 -19.09
CA GLY A 263 -5.80 -14.01 -18.27
C GLY A 263 -5.16 -12.63 -18.19
N PHE A 264 -5.94 -11.63 -17.78
CA PHE A 264 -5.41 -10.28 -17.58
C PHE A 264 -4.58 -10.22 -16.31
N ARG A 265 -3.30 -9.86 -16.42
CA ARG A 265 -2.34 -9.82 -15.30
C ARG A 265 -1.80 -8.41 -15.09
N LEU A 266 -1.62 -8.05 -13.83
CA LEU A 266 -0.80 -6.88 -13.48
C LEU A 266 0.67 -7.21 -13.78
N TRP A 267 1.36 -6.33 -14.49
CA TRP A 267 2.72 -6.58 -14.97
C TRP A 267 3.61 -5.37 -14.75
N GLY A 268 4.37 -5.41 -13.66
CA GLY A 268 5.26 -4.35 -13.22
C GLY A 268 5.32 -4.24 -11.71
N ASN A 269 6.51 -4.09 -11.15
CA ASN A 269 6.73 -4.09 -9.70
C ASN A 269 7.58 -2.92 -9.20
N TYR A 270 7.96 -2.01 -10.09
CA TYR A 270 8.63 -0.77 -9.73
C TYR A 270 7.62 0.28 -9.23
N SER A 271 8.03 1.02 -8.22
CA SER A 271 7.50 2.36 -7.90
C SER A 271 8.25 3.41 -8.71
N LEU A 272 7.82 4.67 -8.65
CA LEU A 272 8.55 5.80 -9.23
C LEU A 272 9.72 6.30 -8.36
N ALA A 273 10.34 5.44 -7.56
CA ALA A 273 11.53 5.80 -6.80
C ALA A 273 12.64 6.34 -7.72
N ALA A 274 13.56 7.14 -7.18
CA ALA A 274 14.73 7.58 -7.94
C ALA A 274 15.54 6.37 -8.46
N ASP A 275 16.29 6.58 -9.54
CA ASP A 275 17.12 5.52 -10.10
C ASP A 275 18.14 5.01 -9.07
N ASN A 276 18.28 3.68 -8.99
CA ASN A 276 19.11 2.98 -8.01
C ASN A 276 18.69 3.16 -6.54
N ASP A 277 17.47 3.64 -6.28
CA ASP A 277 16.92 3.63 -4.93
C ASP A 277 16.77 2.18 -4.44
N LYS A 278 17.21 1.93 -3.19
CA LYS A 278 17.07 0.63 -2.52
C LYS A 278 15.61 0.21 -2.38
N PHE A 279 14.68 1.15 -2.45
CA PHE A 279 13.24 0.96 -2.31
C PHE A 279 12.48 1.07 -3.64
N GLN A 280 13.17 0.92 -4.78
CA GLN A 280 12.54 0.95 -6.10
C GLN A 280 11.40 -0.07 -6.27
N PHE A 281 11.49 -1.25 -5.64
CA PHE A 281 10.42 -2.25 -5.70
C PHE A 281 9.30 -1.92 -4.72
N LEU A 282 8.06 -1.93 -5.23
CA LEU A 282 6.87 -1.65 -4.45
C LEU A 282 6.77 -2.55 -3.21
N SER A 283 7.02 -3.85 -3.37
CA SER A 283 6.96 -4.81 -2.26
C SER A 283 8.01 -4.55 -1.17
N VAL A 284 9.19 -4.06 -1.55
CA VAL A 284 10.27 -3.71 -0.61
C VAL A 284 9.90 -2.46 0.19
N ARG A 285 9.36 -1.41 -0.46
CA ARG A 285 8.86 -0.23 0.26
C ARG A 285 7.71 -0.59 1.20
N ARG A 286 6.74 -1.38 0.75
CA ARG A 286 5.62 -1.85 1.58
C ARG A 286 6.10 -2.67 2.78
N THR A 287 7.09 -3.54 2.58
CA THR A 287 7.71 -4.32 3.67
C THR A 287 8.31 -3.42 4.74
N ALA A 288 9.06 -2.39 4.32
CA ALA A 288 9.65 -1.42 5.23
C ALA A 288 8.57 -0.69 6.06
N ASP A 289 7.51 -0.22 5.41
CA ASP A 289 6.41 0.48 6.07
C ASP A 289 5.72 -0.41 7.11
N MET A 290 5.44 -1.67 6.77
CA MET A 290 4.84 -2.64 7.70
C MET A 290 5.68 -2.90 8.94
N ILE A 291 7.00 -3.05 8.79
CA ILE A 291 7.91 -3.26 9.93
C ILE A 291 7.94 -2.01 10.81
N ASN A 292 8.21 -0.85 10.21
CA ASN A 292 8.38 0.42 10.90
C ASN A 292 7.15 0.78 11.73
N GLU A 293 5.95 0.64 11.16
CA GLU A 293 4.72 0.99 11.86
C GLU A 293 4.33 -0.02 12.93
N SER A 294 4.57 -1.31 12.69
CA SER A 294 4.28 -2.34 13.69
C SER A 294 5.14 -2.14 14.94
N ILE A 295 6.43 -1.83 14.75
CA ILE A 295 7.35 -1.49 15.85
C ILE A 295 6.87 -0.22 16.57
N LYS A 296 6.53 0.84 15.82
CA LYS A 296 6.06 2.10 16.41
C LYS A 296 4.79 1.91 17.26
N LEU A 297 3.79 1.20 16.74
CA LEU A 297 2.52 1.01 17.46
C LEU A 297 2.66 0.09 18.66
N ALA A 298 3.47 -0.97 18.56
CA ALA A 298 3.63 -1.94 19.64
C ALA A 298 4.40 -1.38 20.85
N HIS A 299 5.19 -0.32 20.69
CA HIS A 299 5.99 0.27 21.77
C HIS A 299 5.39 1.55 22.38
N LYS A 300 4.12 1.88 22.11
CA LYS A 300 3.44 3.00 22.79
C LYS A 300 3.48 2.89 24.32
N TRP A 301 3.49 1.67 24.86
CA TRP A 301 3.58 1.42 26.32
C TRP A 301 4.90 1.87 26.94
N ALA A 302 5.96 1.99 26.14
CA ALA A 302 7.30 2.38 26.60
C ALA A 302 7.45 3.90 26.71
N VAL A 303 6.56 4.67 26.09
CA VAL A 303 6.49 6.13 26.24
C VAL A 303 6.20 6.47 27.70
N ASP A 304 6.86 7.51 28.22
CA ASP A 304 6.77 8.00 29.60
C ASP A 304 7.21 7.01 30.71
N ARG A 305 7.81 5.87 30.34
CA ARG A 305 8.47 4.99 31.32
C ARG A 305 9.87 5.48 31.63
N GLY A 306 10.31 5.26 32.87
CA GLY A 306 11.68 5.54 33.27
C GLY A 306 12.68 4.74 32.41
N ILE A 307 13.67 5.44 31.85
CA ILE A 307 14.73 4.82 31.05
C ILE A 307 15.62 4.01 32.01
N THR A 308 15.38 2.71 32.03
CA THR A 308 16.14 1.73 32.81
C THR A 308 16.76 0.71 31.87
N LYS A 309 17.80 0.01 32.34
CA LYS A 309 18.37 -1.12 31.61
C LYS A 309 17.33 -2.16 31.23
N THR A 310 16.37 -2.43 32.12
CA THR A 310 15.27 -3.37 31.87
C THR A 310 14.36 -2.89 30.75
N LEU A 311 13.98 -1.61 30.72
CA LEU A 311 13.19 -1.05 29.60
C LEU A 311 13.90 -1.25 28.26
N LEU A 312 15.21 -0.98 28.25
CA LEU A 312 16.03 -1.13 27.05
C LEU A 312 16.05 -2.59 26.56
N GLU A 313 16.34 -3.52 27.46
CA GLU A 313 16.38 -4.95 27.16
C GLU A 313 15.01 -5.48 26.69
N ASP A 314 13.92 -5.05 27.32
CA ASP A 314 12.56 -5.46 26.96
C ASP A 314 12.18 -5.00 25.55
N VAL A 315 12.48 -3.74 25.19
CA VAL A 315 12.18 -3.19 23.86
C VAL A 315 13.05 -3.87 22.79
N VAL A 316 14.35 -3.99 23.02
CA VAL A 316 15.26 -4.66 22.06
C VAL A 316 14.87 -6.13 21.87
N MET A 317 14.52 -6.84 22.93
CA MET A 317 14.07 -8.23 22.86
C MET A 317 12.74 -8.36 22.11
N SER A 318 11.79 -7.47 22.38
CA SER A 318 10.49 -7.40 21.69
C SER A 318 10.66 -7.23 20.18
N VAL A 319 11.48 -6.27 19.74
CA VAL A 319 11.74 -6.04 18.31
C VAL A 319 12.46 -7.23 17.67
N ASN A 320 13.48 -7.78 18.32
CA ASN A 320 14.21 -8.94 17.80
C ASN A 320 13.33 -10.20 17.70
N ASN A 321 12.40 -10.41 18.64
CA ASN A 321 11.42 -11.49 18.55
C ASN A 321 10.53 -11.34 17.31
N TYR A 322 10.05 -10.13 17.05
CA TYR A 322 9.24 -9.82 15.88
C TYR A 322 9.99 -10.04 14.57
N LEU A 323 11.21 -9.53 14.45
CA LEU A 323 12.02 -9.70 13.23
C LEU A 323 12.34 -11.18 12.99
N ARG A 324 12.67 -11.96 14.03
CA ARG A 324 12.85 -13.41 13.90
C ARG A 324 11.59 -14.13 13.43
N GLU A 325 10.42 -13.72 13.91
CA GLU A 325 9.15 -14.27 13.46
C GLU A 325 8.93 -14.01 11.97
N LEU A 326 9.16 -12.77 11.51
CA LEU A 326 9.05 -12.42 10.10
C LEU A 326 10.05 -13.20 9.23
N THR A 327 11.28 -13.40 9.71
CA THR A 327 12.27 -14.24 9.01
C THR A 327 11.82 -15.69 8.91
N ARG A 328 11.27 -16.25 9.99
CA ARG A 328 10.74 -17.63 10.00
C ARG A 328 9.56 -17.80 9.02
N GLN A 329 8.75 -16.75 8.86
CA GLN A 329 7.66 -16.70 7.89
C GLN A 329 8.14 -16.35 6.46
N GLU A 330 9.44 -16.21 6.23
CA GLU A 330 10.05 -15.82 4.96
C GLU A 330 9.56 -14.47 4.41
N LYS A 331 9.05 -13.59 5.28
CA LYS A 331 8.60 -12.24 4.89
C LYS A 331 9.77 -11.27 4.72
N ILE A 332 10.87 -11.55 5.40
CA ILE A 332 12.17 -10.86 5.30
C ILE A 332 13.29 -11.90 5.32
N LEU A 333 14.46 -11.53 4.80
CA LEU A 333 15.65 -12.40 4.85
C LEU A 333 16.35 -12.36 6.21
N GLY A 334 16.15 -11.29 6.98
CA GLY A 334 16.74 -11.11 8.30
C GLY A 334 16.56 -9.69 8.83
N GLY A 335 16.86 -9.52 10.11
CA GLY A 335 16.90 -8.21 10.77
C GLY A 335 17.27 -8.33 12.24
N LYS A 336 17.81 -7.25 12.80
CA LYS A 336 18.26 -7.16 14.19
C LYS A 336 18.04 -5.76 14.74
N CYS A 337 17.63 -5.68 16.00
CA CYS A 337 17.56 -4.44 16.77
C CYS A 337 18.63 -4.42 17.86
N TRP A 338 19.22 -3.25 18.09
CA TRP A 338 20.19 -3.00 19.16
C TRP A 338 20.11 -1.56 19.65
N ALA A 339 20.79 -1.28 20.75
CA ALA A 339 20.94 0.06 21.28
C ALA A 339 22.41 0.42 21.24
N ASP A 340 22.80 1.35 20.37
CA ASP A 340 24.18 1.82 20.29
C ASP A 340 24.50 2.73 21.49
N PRO A 341 25.48 2.39 22.34
CA PRO A 341 25.91 3.28 23.42
C PRO A 341 26.38 4.66 22.94
N ALA A 342 26.94 4.75 21.73
CA ALA A 342 27.39 6.03 21.16
C ALA A 342 26.22 6.95 20.80
N ALA A 343 25.08 6.40 20.40
CA ALA A 343 23.85 7.14 20.12
C ALA A 343 23.06 7.51 21.39
N ASN A 344 23.45 6.97 22.55
CA ASN A 344 22.77 7.15 23.83
C ASN A 344 23.71 7.65 24.95
N PRO A 345 24.40 8.80 24.78
CA PRO A 345 25.23 9.36 25.82
C PRO A 345 24.37 9.85 27.00
N ALA A 346 24.97 9.98 28.19
CA ALA A 346 24.26 10.37 29.41
C ALA A 346 23.45 11.68 29.26
N SER A 347 23.97 12.66 28.51
CA SER A 347 23.29 13.93 28.25
C SER A 347 21.97 13.80 27.48
N GLU A 348 21.83 12.77 26.65
CA GLU A 348 20.58 12.48 25.91
C GLU A 348 19.59 11.75 26.81
N ILE A 349 20.07 10.80 27.61
CA ILE A 349 19.26 10.08 28.60
C ILE A 349 18.71 11.04 29.67
N GLU A 350 19.51 12.00 30.13
CA GLU A 350 19.08 13.07 31.04
C GLU A 350 17.95 13.92 30.45
N GLN A 351 17.91 14.05 29.13
CA GLN A 351 16.84 14.74 28.40
C GLN A 351 15.66 13.82 28.05
N GLY A 352 15.65 12.59 28.57
CA GLY A 352 14.60 11.60 28.32
C GLY A 352 14.59 11.02 26.90
N ARG A 353 15.68 11.16 26.15
CA ARG A 353 15.80 10.65 24.77
C ARG A 353 16.51 9.31 24.74
N LEU A 354 15.94 8.36 24.00
CA LEU A 354 16.48 7.03 23.78
C LEU A 354 16.45 6.72 22.27
N VAL A 355 17.58 6.33 21.72
CA VAL A 355 17.75 5.92 20.32
C VAL A 355 17.95 4.41 20.26
N LEU A 356 17.16 3.74 19.42
CA LEU A 356 17.24 2.32 19.14
C LEU A 356 17.40 2.12 17.65
N ASP A 357 18.42 1.38 17.27
CA ASP A 357 18.71 1.06 15.88
C ASP A 357 18.14 -0.31 15.55
N PHE A 358 17.70 -0.48 14.31
CA PHE A 358 17.43 -1.79 13.77
C PHE A 358 17.71 -1.84 12.28
N ASP A 359 18.17 -2.99 11.82
CA ASP A 359 18.29 -3.34 10.42
C ASP A 359 17.26 -4.40 10.02
N PHE A 360 16.99 -4.48 8.73
CA PHE A 360 16.26 -5.57 8.11
C PHE A 360 16.60 -5.65 6.62
N THR A 361 16.41 -6.83 6.04
CA THR A 361 16.51 -7.05 4.59
C THR A 361 15.20 -7.64 4.09
N ALA A 362 14.47 -6.89 3.26
CA ALA A 362 13.24 -7.39 2.64
C ALA A 362 13.53 -8.52 1.63
N VAL A 363 12.50 -9.31 1.32
CA VAL A 363 12.55 -10.22 0.16
C VAL A 363 12.41 -9.40 -1.12
N TYR A 364 13.29 -9.66 -2.09
CA TYR A 364 13.26 -9.00 -3.39
C TYR A 364 12.50 -9.86 -4.41
N PRO A 365 11.67 -9.24 -5.27
CA PRO A 365 10.99 -9.99 -6.32
C PRO A 365 12.00 -10.47 -7.37
N ALA A 366 11.86 -11.71 -7.82
CA ALA A 366 12.66 -12.27 -8.91
C ALA A 366 12.18 -11.72 -10.27
N GLN A 367 12.52 -10.46 -10.59
CA GLN A 367 12.04 -9.78 -11.80
C GLN A 367 12.57 -10.41 -13.10
N HIS A 368 13.76 -11.00 -13.08
CA HIS A 368 14.36 -11.64 -14.25
C HIS A 368 15.08 -12.93 -13.82
N ILE A 369 14.65 -14.06 -14.39
CA ILE A 369 15.26 -15.37 -14.18
C ILE A 369 15.87 -15.81 -15.51
N GLN A 370 17.20 -16.02 -15.53
CA GLN A 370 17.91 -16.45 -16.73
C GLN A 370 18.36 -17.91 -16.61
N PHE A 371 17.86 -18.76 -17.51
CA PHE A 371 18.39 -20.11 -17.71
C PHE A 371 19.52 -20.08 -18.74
N ARG A 372 20.67 -20.67 -18.39
CA ARG A 372 21.83 -20.78 -19.30
C ARG A 372 21.97 -22.22 -19.74
N SER A 373 21.49 -22.55 -20.94
CA SER A 373 21.64 -23.89 -21.52
C SER A 373 23.02 -24.07 -22.16
N LYS A 374 23.64 -25.22 -21.95
CA LYS A 374 24.85 -25.66 -22.65
C LYS A 374 24.57 -27.03 -23.27
N LEU A 375 24.74 -27.15 -24.59
CA LEU A 375 24.79 -28.46 -25.24
C LEU A 375 26.14 -29.11 -24.90
N THR A 376 26.12 -30.32 -24.37
CA THR A 376 27.31 -31.07 -23.95
C THR A 376 27.35 -32.43 -24.63
N ASN A 377 28.56 -32.90 -24.97
CA ASN A 377 28.80 -34.23 -25.52
C ASN A 377 29.11 -35.27 -24.42
N GLU A 378 29.20 -34.84 -23.15
CA GLU A 378 29.52 -35.72 -22.01
C GLU A 378 28.57 -36.93 -21.93
N TYR A 379 27.27 -36.72 -22.19
CA TYR A 379 26.27 -37.80 -22.19
C TYR A 379 26.35 -38.73 -23.40
N ILE A 380 27.00 -38.30 -24.49
CA ILE A 380 27.23 -39.14 -25.66
C ILE A 380 28.36 -40.14 -25.36
N GLU A 381 29.37 -39.71 -24.59
CA GLU A 381 30.47 -40.58 -24.17
C GLU A 381 30.02 -41.71 -23.22
N GLU A 382 28.96 -41.48 -22.43
CA GLU A 382 28.35 -42.49 -21.56
C GLU A 382 27.59 -43.59 -22.33
N LEU A 383 27.15 -43.35 -23.57
CA LEU A 383 26.44 -44.36 -24.37
C LEU A 383 27.33 -45.55 -24.78
N PHE A 384 28.66 -45.40 -24.69
CA PHE A 384 29.64 -46.40 -25.13
C PHE A 384 30.41 -47.04 -23.96
N ARG A 385 29.96 -46.85 -22.72
CA ARG A 385 30.55 -47.46 -21.51
C ARG A 385 29.77 -48.64 -20.97
#